data_AF-A0A170ZRV1-F1
#
_entry.id   AF-A0A170ZRV1-F1
#
_cell.length_a   1.000
_cell.length_b   1.000
_cell.length_c   1.000
_cell.angle_alpha   90.00
_cell.angle_beta   90.00
_cell.angle_gamma   90.00
#
_symmetry.space_group_name_H-M   'P 1'
#
loop_
_entity.id
_entity.type
_entity.pdbx_description
1 polymer ?
#
loop_
_entity_poly.entity_id
_entity_poly.type
_entity_poly.pdbx_seq_one_letter_code
_entity_poly.pdbx_strand_id
1 'polypeptide(L)'
;MKKLRIGALFLILSLFFACQSRPAGQPASDSGELNRNPAKISYSKHARCRMECRNIDEKEVADLLHHGYINYKKSNLKADDCHKRYALEGYENGEKLRIIVASCGNETTVITCIDLSHDWPCHCPGDERHH
;
A
#
# COMPACT_ATOMS: atom_id res chain seq x y z
N MET A 1 56.50 29.26 -38.99
CA MET A 1 56.36 28.43 -37.77
C MET A 1 55.14 28.97 -37.00
N LYS A 2 53.95 28.36 -37.15
CA LYS A 2 53.27 27.46 -36.17
C LYS A 2 53.22 28.10 -34.75
N LYS A 3 52.08 28.37 -34.09
CA LYS A 3 50.80 27.63 -34.06
C LYS A 3 49.61 28.54 -33.69
N LEU A 4 48.49 28.25 -34.36
CA LEU A 4 47.12 28.73 -34.17
C LEU A 4 46.57 28.27 -32.81
N ARG A 5 45.94 29.17 -32.05
CA ARG A 5 45.29 28.87 -30.76
C ARG A 5 43.91 28.26 -30.99
N ILE A 6 43.83 26.93 -30.98
CA ILE A 6 42.58 26.19 -30.89
C ILE A 6 42.41 25.83 -29.42
N GLY A 7 41.47 26.50 -28.75
CA GLY A 7 41.14 26.27 -27.35
C GLY A 7 39.70 26.69 -27.05
N ALA A 8 38.80 26.40 -27.98
CA ALA A 8 37.37 26.66 -27.87
C ALA A 8 36.62 25.51 -28.56
N LEU A 9 36.65 24.34 -27.94
CA LEU A 9 35.78 23.17 -28.18
C LEU A 9 36.30 22.11 -27.20
N PHE A 10 35.48 21.55 -26.32
CA PHE A 10 35.69 20.32 -25.50
C PHE A 10 35.20 20.37 -24.04
N LEU A 11 34.50 21.41 -23.59
CA LEU A 11 33.82 21.38 -22.27
C LEU A 11 32.35 21.81 -22.34
N ILE A 12 31.70 21.47 -23.46
CA ILE A 12 30.25 21.57 -23.68
C ILE A 12 29.64 20.18 -23.97
N LEU A 13 30.31 19.11 -23.51
CA LEU A 13 29.89 17.71 -23.65
C LEU A 13 29.94 16.95 -22.31
N SER A 14 29.53 17.60 -21.22
CA SER A 14 29.32 16.93 -19.92
C SER A 14 27.91 17.11 -19.36
N LEU A 15 27.02 17.79 -20.10
CA LEU A 15 25.61 17.98 -19.74
C LEU A 15 24.65 16.89 -20.26
N PHE A 16 25.17 15.82 -20.88
CA PHE A 16 24.34 14.81 -21.56
C PHE A 16 24.48 13.37 -21.05
N PHE A 17 25.26 13.11 -20.00
CA PHE A 17 25.48 11.73 -19.50
C PHE A 17 25.38 11.61 -17.98
N ALA A 18 24.35 12.21 -17.41
CA ALA A 18 23.81 11.79 -16.12
C ALA A 18 22.32 11.49 -16.26
N CYS A 19 21.94 10.72 -17.29
CA CYS A 19 20.80 9.84 -17.18
C CYS A 19 21.19 8.78 -16.14
N GLN A 20 21.13 9.16 -14.86
CA GLN A 20 21.22 8.22 -13.76
C GLN A 20 19.96 7.37 -13.86
N SER A 21 20.11 6.25 -14.56
CA SER A 21 19.21 5.12 -14.51
C SER A 21 18.88 4.87 -13.04
N ARG A 22 17.65 5.17 -12.61
CA ARG A 22 17.17 4.68 -11.32
C ARG A 22 17.33 3.16 -11.39
N PRO A 23 18.10 2.50 -10.49
CA PRO A 23 18.15 1.05 -10.49
C PRO A 23 16.72 0.54 -10.28
N ALA A 24 16.17 -0.11 -11.30
CA ALA A 24 14.92 -0.83 -11.19
C ALA A 24 15.15 -1.99 -10.21
N GLY A 25 14.46 -1.96 -9.07
CA GLY A 25 14.49 -3.06 -8.12
C GLY A 25 15.47 -2.89 -6.96
N GLN A 26 15.37 -1.80 -6.20
CA GLN A 26 15.66 -1.95 -4.78
C GLN A 26 14.52 -2.78 -4.16
N PRO A 27 14.81 -3.92 -3.49
CA PRO A 27 13.79 -4.59 -2.71
C PRO A 27 13.28 -3.57 -1.68
N ALA A 28 11.96 -3.37 -1.62
CA ALA A 28 11.40 -2.58 -0.54
C ALA A 28 11.92 -3.19 0.76
N SER A 29 12.62 -2.36 1.53
CA SER A 29 13.02 -2.63 2.90
C SER A 29 11.89 -3.39 3.59
N ASP A 30 12.13 -4.66 3.95
CA ASP A 30 11.21 -5.47 4.74
C ASP A 30 11.24 -4.98 6.19
N SER A 31 10.85 -3.73 6.41
CA SER A 31 10.89 -3.08 7.71
C SER A 31 9.74 -3.52 8.62
N GLY A 32 8.85 -4.41 8.17
CA GLY A 32 7.63 -4.78 8.89
C GLY A 32 6.66 -3.62 9.15
N GLU A 33 6.93 -2.48 8.52
CA GLU A 33 6.09 -1.30 8.58
C GLU A 33 4.99 -1.39 7.52
N LEU A 34 3.88 -0.71 7.80
CA LEU A 34 2.77 -0.62 6.86
C LEU A 34 3.25 0.05 5.56
N ASN A 35 3.16 -0.67 4.44
CA ASN A 35 3.41 -0.12 3.11
C ASN A 35 2.11 0.48 2.56
N ARG A 36 2.05 1.82 2.50
CA ARG A 36 0.87 2.57 2.00
C ARG A 36 0.77 2.64 0.47
N ASN A 37 1.83 2.24 -0.25
CA ASN A 37 1.86 2.25 -1.70
C ASN A 37 2.53 0.96 -2.23
N PRO A 38 1.92 -0.21 -1.99
CA PRO A 38 2.47 -1.49 -2.41
C PRO A 38 2.39 -1.63 -3.94
N ALA A 39 3.31 -2.42 -4.51
CA ALA A 39 3.24 -2.77 -5.93
C ALA A 39 2.06 -3.71 -6.23
N LYS A 40 1.55 -4.42 -5.20
CA LYS A 40 0.44 -5.37 -5.31
C LYS A 40 -0.45 -5.33 -4.08
N ILE A 41 -1.76 -5.27 -4.31
CA ILE A 41 -2.78 -5.45 -3.28
C ILE A 41 -3.46 -6.81 -3.53
N SER A 42 -3.39 -7.69 -2.54
CA SER A 42 -4.07 -8.98 -2.53
C SER A 42 -5.24 -8.95 -1.56
N TYR A 43 -6.27 -9.77 -1.80
CA TYR A 43 -7.48 -9.78 -0.99
C TYR A 43 -7.74 -11.20 -0.47
N SER A 44 -7.98 -11.34 0.83
CA SER A 44 -8.40 -12.61 1.40
C SER A 44 -9.81 -12.99 0.90
N LYS A 45 -10.17 -14.27 0.99
CA LYS A 45 -11.55 -14.73 0.70
C LYS A 45 -12.59 -13.99 1.56
N HIS A 46 -12.24 -13.73 2.81
CA HIS A 46 -13.10 -13.03 3.77
C HIS A 46 -13.25 -11.54 3.40
N ALA A 47 -12.17 -10.89 2.96
CA ALA A 47 -12.23 -9.52 2.46
C ALA A 47 -13.13 -9.42 1.22
N ARG A 48 -12.94 -10.31 0.23
CA ARG A 48 -13.78 -10.35 -0.98
C ARG A 48 -15.26 -10.51 -0.67
N CYS A 49 -15.61 -11.46 0.21
CA CYS A 49 -17.00 -11.65 0.63
C CYS A 49 -17.59 -10.40 1.30
N ARG A 50 -16.83 -9.74 2.20
CA ARG A 50 -17.32 -8.53 2.88
C ARG A 50 -17.39 -7.31 1.96
N MET A 51 -16.49 -7.21 1.00
CA MET A 51 -16.55 -6.18 -0.04
C MET A 51 -17.83 -6.32 -0.86
N GLU A 52 -18.12 -7.53 -1.35
CA GLU A 52 -19.34 -7.82 -2.11
C GLU A 52 -20.61 -7.57 -1.28
N CYS A 53 -20.66 -8.11 -0.05
CA CYS A 53 -21.86 -8.00 0.80
C CYS A 53 -22.16 -6.56 1.26
N ARG A 54 -21.14 -5.70 1.33
CA ARG A 54 -21.25 -4.32 1.84
C ARG A 54 -21.07 -3.27 0.75
N ASN A 55 -21.01 -3.68 -0.52
CA ASN A 55 -20.77 -2.82 -1.68
C ASN A 55 -19.49 -1.95 -1.57
N ILE A 56 -18.45 -2.47 -0.92
CA ILE A 56 -17.15 -1.79 -0.83
C ILE A 56 -16.29 -2.21 -2.02
N ASP A 57 -15.84 -1.26 -2.82
CA ASP A 57 -15.05 -1.52 -4.02
C ASP A 57 -13.52 -1.48 -3.77
N GLU A 58 -12.73 -1.88 -4.77
CA GLU A 58 -11.26 -1.88 -4.67
C GLU A 58 -10.66 -0.47 -4.60
N LYS A 59 -11.33 0.53 -5.18
CA LYS A 59 -10.87 1.92 -5.18
C LYS A 59 -10.94 2.48 -3.75
N GLU A 60 -12.05 2.27 -3.06
CA GLU A 60 -12.22 2.68 -1.65
C GLU A 60 -11.18 2.02 -0.74
N VAL A 61 -10.88 0.74 -0.97
CA VAL A 61 -9.83 0.03 -0.23
C VAL A 61 -8.44 0.60 -0.52
N ALA A 62 -8.12 0.90 -1.77
CA ALA A 62 -6.83 1.48 -2.16
C ALA A 62 -6.66 2.91 -1.60
N ASP A 63 -7.74 3.69 -1.62
CA ASP A 63 -7.82 5.03 -1.05
C ASP A 63 -7.55 4.97 0.48
N LEU A 64 -8.26 4.13 1.21
CA LEU A 64 -7.99 3.90 2.64
C LEU A 64 -6.57 3.42 2.93
N LEU A 65 -5.99 2.58 2.06
CA LEU A 65 -4.60 2.14 2.22
C LEU A 65 -3.63 3.33 2.12
N HIS A 66 -3.88 4.22 1.17
CA HIS A 66 -3.03 5.37 0.91
C HIS A 66 -3.18 6.47 1.98
N HIS A 67 -4.42 6.89 2.28
CA HIS A 67 -4.69 8.07 3.12
C HIS A 67 -5.47 7.79 4.42
N GLY A 68 -5.92 6.56 4.67
CA GLY A 68 -6.60 6.20 5.91
C GLY A 68 -5.70 6.38 7.14
N TYR A 69 -6.30 6.78 8.26
CA TYR A 69 -5.57 6.89 9.53
C TYR A 69 -5.46 5.53 10.21
N ILE A 70 -4.33 5.28 10.87
CA ILE A 70 -4.13 4.01 11.59
C ILE A 70 -4.86 4.08 12.93
N ASN A 71 -5.80 3.15 13.15
CA ASN A 71 -6.40 2.93 14.46
C ASN A 71 -5.60 1.88 15.25
N TYR A 72 -4.57 2.31 15.97
CA TYR A 72 -3.72 1.43 16.78
C TYR A 72 -4.47 0.60 17.84
N LYS A 73 -5.65 1.06 18.30
CA LYS A 73 -6.48 0.29 19.25
C LYS A 73 -7.14 -0.93 18.60
N LYS A 74 -7.28 -0.92 17.28
CA LYS A 74 -7.86 -2.01 16.47
C LYS A 74 -6.81 -2.78 15.68
N SER A 75 -5.58 -2.29 15.61
CA SER A 75 -4.42 -2.98 15.06
C SER A 75 -3.91 -4.07 16.01
N ASN A 76 -3.32 -5.13 15.46
CA ASN A 76 -2.54 -6.11 16.21
C ASN A 76 -1.09 -6.06 15.73
N LEU A 77 -0.24 -5.41 16.52
CA LEU A 77 1.18 -5.18 16.17
C LEU A 77 2.15 -6.07 16.96
N LYS A 78 1.63 -7.02 17.77
CA LYS A 78 2.45 -7.93 18.59
C LYS A 78 2.93 -9.17 17.83
N ALA A 79 2.73 -9.20 16.52
CA ALA A 79 3.21 -10.26 15.64
C ALA A 79 4.56 -9.86 15.01
N ASP A 80 5.22 -10.84 14.39
CA ASP A 80 6.36 -10.59 13.51
C ASP A 80 5.95 -9.75 12.29
N ASP A 81 6.94 -9.18 11.64
CA ASP A 81 6.82 -8.07 10.69
C ASP A 81 5.72 -8.25 9.64
N CYS A 82 5.74 -9.36 8.88
CA CYS A 82 4.74 -9.64 7.84
C CYS A 82 3.36 -10.07 8.39
N HIS A 83 3.22 -10.33 9.68
CA HIS A 83 1.97 -10.76 10.31
C HIS A 83 1.31 -9.67 11.17
N LYS A 84 1.97 -8.51 11.32
CA LYS A 84 1.36 -7.31 11.92
C LYS A 84 0.11 -6.92 11.13
N ARG A 85 -0.98 -6.65 11.85
CA ARG A 85 -2.27 -6.26 11.27
C ARG A 85 -2.55 -4.81 11.59
N TYR A 86 -2.60 -3.98 10.57
CA TYR A 86 -2.93 -2.57 10.70
C TYR A 86 -4.41 -2.36 10.40
N ALA A 87 -5.11 -1.66 11.30
CA ALA A 87 -6.45 -1.17 11.06
C ALA A 87 -6.37 0.25 10.49
N LEU A 88 -6.81 0.43 9.25
CA LEU A 88 -6.92 1.75 8.60
C LEU A 88 -8.38 2.14 8.55
N GLU A 89 -8.69 3.38 8.93
CA GLU A 89 -10.03 3.95 8.94
C GLU A 89 -10.08 5.24 8.14
N GLY A 90 -11.25 5.53 7.58
CA GLY A 90 -11.50 6.74 6.81
C GLY A 90 -12.95 6.82 6.37
N TYR A 91 -13.23 7.82 5.53
CA TYR A 91 -14.54 8.01 4.91
C TYR A 91 -14.38 7.90 3.41
N GLU A 92 -15.13 7.01 2.80
CA GLU A 92 -15.21 6.85 1.35
C GLU A 92 -16.68 6.87 0.94
N ASN A 93 -17.02 7.62 -0.10
CA ASN A 93 -18.39 7.73 -0.63
C ASN A 93 -19.50 8.03 0.42
N GLY A 94 -19.15 8.68 1.53
CA GLY A 94 -20.08 9.00 2.62
C GLY A 94 -20.20 7.94 3.71
N GLU A 95 -19.54 6.80 3.55
CA GLU A 95 -19.51 5.71 4.52
C GLU A 95 -18.21 5.72 5.32
N LYS A 96 -18.31 5.46 6.62
CA LYS A 96 -17.13 5.28 7.46
C LYS A 96 -16.65 3.83 7.36
N LEU A 97 -15.46 3.63 6.82
CA LEU A 97 -14.92 2.29 6.56
C LEU A 97 -13.70 1.99 7.44
N ARG A 98 -13.47 0.69 7.68
CA ARG A 98 -12.23 0.14 8.25
C ARG A 98 -11.74 -1.02 7.40
N ILE A 99 -10.47 -0.99 7.01
CA ILE A 99 -9.79 -2.15 6.44
C ILE A 99 -8.75 -2.67 7.43
N ILE A 100 -8.59 -3.99 7.47
CA ILE A 100 -7.47 -4.64 8.18
C ILE A 100 -6.50 -5.16 7.14
N VAL A 101 -5.25 -4.73 7.20
CA VAL A 101 -4.22 -5.09 6.23
C VAL A 101 -2.98 -5.66 6.91
N ALA A 102 -2.26 -6.51 6.20
CA ALA A 102 -0.90 -6.93 6.55
C ALA A 102 0.02 -6.66 5.35
N SER A 103 1.14 -5.98 5.60
CA SER A 103 2.14 -5.66 4.58
C SER A 103 3.37 -6.52 4.76
N CYS A 104 3.92 -7.02 3.66
CA CYS A 104 5.16 -7.79 3.62
C CYS A 104 5.96 -7.32 2.40
N GLY A 105 7.01 -6.54 2.62
CA GLY A 105 7.73 -5.82 1.56
C GLY A 105 6.81 -4.97 0.65
N ASN A 106 6.72 -5.36 -0.63
CA ASN A 106 5.96 -4.64 -1.66
C ASN A 106 4.53 -5.17 -1.90
N GLU A 107 4.09 -6.15 -1.11
CA GLU A 107 2.74 -6.68 -1.18
C GLU A 107 1.97 -6.32 0.09
N THR A 108 0.71 -5.92 -0.08
CA THR A 108 -0.21 -5.75 1.03
C THR A 108 -1.42 -6.64 0.82
N THR A 109 -1.74 -7.44 1.83
CA THR A 109 -2.94 -8.28 1.84
C THR A 109 -4.03 -7.62 2.67
N VAL A 110 -5.18 -7.37 2.05
CA VAL A 110 -6.41 -6.95 2.71
C VAL A 110 -7.07 -8.18 3.32
N ILE A 111 -7.15 -8.18 4.65
CA ILE A 111 -7.63 -9.30 5.44
C ILE A 111 -9.16 -9.24 5.57
N THR A 112 -9.71 -8.06 5.87
CA THR A 112 -11.16 -7.83 5.98
C THR A 112 -11.49 -6.36 5.74
N CYS A 113 -12.70 -6.08 5.25
CA CYS A 113 -13.27 -4.74 5.06
C CYS A 113 -14.53 -4.62 5.91
N ILE A 114 -14.73 -3.50 6.58
CA ILE A 114 -15.80 -3.29 7.56
C ILE A 114 -16.44 -1.93 7.29
N ASP A 115 -17.74 -1.91 7.04
CA ASP A 115 -18.54 -0.70 7.17
C ASP A 115 -18.81 -0.47 8.67
N LEU A 116 -18.46 0.72 9.17
CA LEU A 116 -18.65 1.12 10.56
C LEU A 116 -19.95 1.90 10.77
N SER A 117 -20.66 2.21 9.70
CA SER A 117 -21.88 3.03 9.67
C SER A 117 -23.12 2.16 9.71
N HIS A 118 -23.08 1.00 9.06
CA HIS A 118 -24.21 0.07 8.97
C HIS A 118 -23.81 -1.34 9.37
N ASP A 119 -24.79 -2.06 9.94
CA ASP A 119 -24.67 -3.49 10.16
C ASP A 119 -25.30 -4.23 8.98
N TRP A 120 -24.53 -5.15 8.40
CA TRP A 120 -24.92 -5.93 7.23
C TRP A 120 -24.98 -7.41 7.62
N PRO A 121 -26.12 -8.09 7.47
CA PRO A 121 -26.24 -9.51 7.78
C PRO A 121 -25.53 -10.35 6.70
N CYS A 122 -24.21 -10.43 6.81
CA CYS A 122 -23.35 -11.20 5.94
C CYS A 122 -22.94 -12.52 6.60
N HIS A 123 -22.78 -13.57 5.82
CA HIS A 123 -22.16 -14.81 6.27
C HIS A 123 -20.92 -15.09 5.43
N CYS A 124 -19.75 -14.68 5.93
CA CYS A 124 -18.49 -14.76 5.20
C CYS A 124 -17.54 -15.80 5.80
N PRO A 125 -16.72 -16.48 4.97
CA PRO A 125 -15.78 -17.48 5.44
C PRO A 125 -14.84 -16.92 6.53
N GLY A 126 -14.81 -17.54 7.71
CA GLY A 126 -13.99 -17.09 8.84
C GLY A 126 -14.75 -16.32 9.91
N ASP A 127 -16.03 -15.95 9.71
CA ASP A 127 -16.86 -15.36 10.76
C ASP A 127 -17.06 -16.34 11.95
N GLU A 128 -17.01 -17.66 11.69
CA GLU A 128 -17.12 -18.73 12.69
C GLU A 128 -15.94 -18.82 13.67
N ARG A 129 -14.82 -18.15 13.37
CA ARG A 129 -13.59 -18.22 14.19
C ARG A 129 -13.49 -17.10 15.24
N HIS A 130 -14.56 -16.33 15.40
CA HIS A 130 -14.63 -15.18 16.30
C HIS A 130 -15.69 -15.34 17.40
N HIS A 131 -16.04 -16.59 17.75
CA HIS A 131 -16.87 -16.93 18.90
C HIS A 131 -16.02 -17.30 20.12
#